data_AF-A0A534VVC1-F1
#
_entry.id   AF-A0A534VVC1-F1
#
_cell.length_a   1.000
_cell.length_b   1.000
_cell.length_c   1.000
_cell.angle_alpha   90.00
_cell.angle_beta   90.00
_cell.angle_gamma   90.00
#
_symmetry.space_group_name_H-M   'P 1'
#
loop_
_entity.id
_entity.type
_entity.pdbx_description
1 polymer ?
#
loop_
_entity_poly.entity_id
_entity_poly.type
_entity_poly.pdbx_seq_one_letter_code
_entity_poly.pdbx_strand_id
1 'polypeptide(L)'
;MRGSPRQAAARRSAHAALHPHGLLRARDRGELLLLPDLRLVLPPAAARARARGHGADDRARDGDERPRGPGECARRGALLDRFGRRIFLLGGIATMSAAAGAFLLVDRIGPAIFALRALQGLAFAAGFNAASTLAAEFAPEGRRAAALGLFGVSTLATHALAPTLGEQLVRLGGFPALFVAASVFSAVGLAVAWPLPDDAPARFHAALPLRTTAELSTAIATVACCGVAFGAVITYVPTFVQDAALGSVATFFLSYT
;
A
#
# COMPACT_ATOMS: atom_id res chain seq x y z
N MET A 1 -10.14 62.20 -64.98
CA MET A 1 -10.11 62.52 -63.53
C MET A 1 -8.65 62.58 -63.07
N ARG A 2 -8.31 63.63 -62.32
CA ARG A 2 -6.95 64.07 -61.96
C ARG A 2 -6.28 63.18 -60.90
N GLY A 3 -4.96 63.03 -60.98
CA GLY A 3 -4.11 62.37 -59.98
C GLY A 3 -2.63 62.34 -60.40
N SER A 4 -2.00 63.51 -60.28
CA SER A 4 -0.61 63.96 -60.56
C SER A 4 0.58 62.97 -60.65
N PRO A 5 1.58 63.27 -61.51
CA PRO A 5 2.83 62.53 -61.73
C PRO A 5 4.03 63.09 -60.91
N ARG A 6 5.21 62.47 -61.13
CA ARG A 6 6.58 63.02 -61.01
C ARG A 6 7.20 63.16 -59.61
N GLN A 7 8.19 62.30 -59.32
CA GLN A 7 9.64 62.62 -59.23
C GLN A 7 10.34 61.43 -58.52
N ALA A 8 11.22 60.65 -59.16
CA ALA A 8 12.59 61.03 -59.54
C ALA A 8 13.33 61.63 -58.32
N ALA A 9 14.46 61.14 -57.83
CA ALA A 9 15.49 60.31 -58.41
C ALA A 9 16.47 59.96 -57.28
N ALA A 10 16.98 58.72 -57.26
CA ALA A 10 18.33 58.41 -56.79
C ALA A 10 18.60 56.94 -57.13
N ARG A 11 19.16 56.70 -58.31
CA ARG A 11 20.54 56.21 -58.48
C ARG A 11 20.69 54.75 -58.02
N ARG A 12 20.53 53.81 -58.95
CA ARG A 12 21.64 53.22 -59.76
C ARG A 12 22.72 52.55 -58.90
N SER A 13 22.58 51.24 -58.76
CA SER A 13 23.53 50.22 -59.25
C SER A 13 25.04 50.50 -59.11
N ALA A 14 25.66 49.80 -58.15
CA ALA A 14 27.03 49.29 -58.13
C ALA A 14 27.14 48.46 -56.83
N HIS A 15 27.69 47.27 -56.67
CA HIS A 15 28.72 46.46 -57.32
C HIS A 15 28.42 45.01 -56.82
N ALA A 16 28.38 43.96 -57.66
CA ALA A 16 29.46 42.97 -57.82
C ALA A 16 30.18 42.59 -56.51
N ALA A 17 30.46 41.34 -56.14
CA ALA A 17 30.36 40.03 -56.76
C ALA A 17 30.81 39.00 -55.68
N LEU A 18 30.62 37.70 -55.96
CA LEU A 18 31.54 36.57 -55.68
C LEU A 18 30.81 35.31 -55.12
N HIS A 19 30.55 34.42 -56.07
CA HIS A 19 30.37 32.96 -56.06
C HIS A 19 31.52 32.19 -55.31
N PRO A 20 31.61 30.83 -55.30
CA PRO A 20 30.63 29.71 -55.27
C PRO A 20 31.07 28.47 -54.40
N HIS A 21 30.26 27.39 -54.41
CA HIS A 21 30.57 25.95 -54.19
C HIS A 21 30.98 25.38 -52.81
N GLY A 22 30.37 24.22 -52.47
CA GLY A 22 31.11 23.12 -51.82
C GLY A 22 30.45 22.42 -50.63
N LEU A 23 30.13 21.14 -50.81
CA LEU A 23 29.58 20.16 -49.85
C LEU A 23 30.50 19.80 -48.65
N LEU A 24 29.87 19.18 -47.64
CA LEU A 24 30.37 18.15 -46.70
C LEU A 24 30.92 18.55 -45.30
N ARG A 25 30.44 17.72 -44.35
CA ARG A 25 31.03 17.23 -43.08
C ARG A 25 30.77 18.00 -41.78
N ALA A 26 29.99 17.30 -40.95
CA ALA A 26 30.04 17.19 -39.50
C ALA A 26 31.34 17.64 -38.82
N ARG A 27 31.22 18.49 -37.78
CA ARG A 27 31.69 18.23 -36.41
C ARG A 27 31.33 19.39 -35.48
N ASP A 28 30.82 19.03 -34.31
CA ASP A 28 31.04 19.65 -33.00
C ASP A 28 30.47 21.05 -32.65
N ARG A 29 29.86 21.06 -31.46
CA ARG A 29 29.66 22.17 -30.50
C ARG A 29 28.54 23.20 -30.74
N GLY A 30 27.70 23.32 -29.72
CA GLY A 30 27.03 24.60 -29.38
C GLY A 30 25.57 24.47 -28.98
N GLU A 31 25.36 24.24 -27.68
CA GLU A 31 24.40 24.96 -26.84
C GLU A 31 22.90 25.11 -27.15
N LEU A 32 22.15 24.87 -26.06
CA LEU A 32 20.91 25.53 -25.63
C LEU A 32 19.65 25.36 -26.48
N LEU A 33 18.76 24.49 -25.99
CA LEU A 33 17.40 24.97 -25.72
C LEU A 33 16.84 24.35 -24.43
N LEU A 34 16.61 25.25 -23.47
CA LEU A 34 16.11 25.06 -22.13
C LEU A 34 14.69 24.47 -22.09
N LEU A 35 14.43 23.58 -21.13
CA LEU A 35 13.14 23.45 -20.45
C LEU A 35 13.33 23.98 -19.00
N PRO A 36 12.58 25.01 -18.56
CA PRO A 36 12.96 25.87 -17.43
C PRO A 36 12.38 25.51 -16.04
N ASP A 37 11.96 24.28 -15.73
CA ASP A 37 11.20 24.04 -14.47
C ASP A 37 11.49 22.76 -13.68
N LEU A 38 12.72 22.25 -13.67
CA LEU A 38 13.10 21.14 -12.79
C LEU A 38 14.16 21.53 -11.76
N ARG A 39 13.73 22.14 -10.64
CA ARG A 39 14.57 22.30 -9.45
C ARG A 39 14.67 20.99 -8.69
N LEU A 40 15.70 20.21 -8.99
CA LEU A 40 16.13 19.07 -8.16
C LEU A 40 16.83 19.61 -6.89
N VAL A 41 16.12 19.64 -5.76
CA VAL A 41 16.73 19.96 -4.45
C VAL A 41 17.47 18.72 -3.95
N LEU A 42 18.80 18.71 -4.08
CA LEU A 42 19.66 17.67 -3.54
C LEU A 42 19.99 17.98 -2.06
N PRO A 43 19.88 17.01 -1.11
CA PRO A 43 20.23 17.24 0.29
C PRO A 43 21.76 17.43 0.50
N PRO A 44 22.18 18.27 1.48
CA PRO A 44 23.58 18.71 1.67
C PRO A 44 24.56 17.64 2.21
N ALA A 45 24.16 16.37 2.27
CA ALA A 45 24.97 15.32 2.91
C ALA A 45 26.10 14.77 2.02
N ALA A 46 26.07 14.99 0.70
CA ALA A 46 27.04 14.42 -0.23
C ALA A 46 28.38 15.20 -0.32
N ALA A 47 28.47 16.41 0.27
CA ALA A 47 29.65 17.27 0.15
C ALA A 47 30.69 17.11 1.27
N ARG A 48 30.39 16.38 2.36
CA ARG A 48 31.29 16.27 3.54
C ARG A 48 32.16 15.01 3.60
N ALA A 49 31.96 14.05 2.69
CA ALA A 49 32.64 12.76 2.76
C ALA A 49 34.04 12.71 2.08
N ARG A 50 34.51 13.81 1.46
CA ARG A 50 35.77 13.81 0.67
C ARG A 50 36.94 14.58 1.29
N ALA A 51 36.81 15.06 2.53
CA ALA A 51 37.79 15.96 3.16
C ALA A 51 38.38 15.47 4.50
N ARG A 52 38.35 14.16 4.79
CA ARG A 52 39.04 13.59 5.96
C ARG A 52 39.90 12.41 5.57
N GLY A 53 41.06 12.72 5.01
CA GLY A 53 42.16 11.78 4.85
C GLY A 53 43.48 12.52 5.03
N HIS A 54 43.93 12.70 6.27
CA HIS A 54 45.35 12.83 6.66
C HIS A 54 45.50 13.08 8.17
N GLY A 55 46.35 12.28 8.83
CA GLY A 55 47.13 12.71 9.99
C GLY A 55 46.84 12.02 11.33
N ALA A 56 47.84 11.24 11.76
CA ALA A 56 48.38 11.07 13.13
C ALA A 56 47.44 10.61 14.26
N ASP A 57 47.64 9.41 14.81
CA ASP A 57 48.60 9.06 15.89
C ASP A 57 48.09 9.47 17.28
N ASP A 58 47.57 8.50 18.03
CA ASP A 58 48.01 8.24 19.41
C ASP A 58 47.42 6.90 19.90
N ARG A 59 48.29 5.92 20.13
CA ARG A 59 47.97 4.69 20.86
C ARG A 59 48.53 4.81 22.27
N ALA A 60 47.64 4.78 23.26
CA ALA A 60 47.68 3.88 24.43
C ALA A 60 47.00 4.53 25.65
N ARG A 61 45.93 3.91 26.16
CA ARG A 61 45.91 3.32 27.51
C ARG A 61 44.57 2.64 27.84
N ASP A 62 44.71 1.36 28.16
CA ASP A 62 43.94 0.48 29.05
C ASP A 62 42.47 0.75 29.38
N GLY A 63 41.68 -0.30 29.15
CA GLY A 63 40.37 -0.52 29.73
C GLY A 63 39.79 -1.82 29.19
N ASP A 64 39.97 -2.90 29.95
CA ASP A 64 39.46 -4.25 29.72
C ASP A 64 37.93 -4.26 29.51
N GLU A 65 37.48 -4.25 28.26
CA GLU A 65 36.15 -4.73 27.87
C GLU A 65 36.28 -5.60 26.62
N ARG A 66 36.24 -6.92 26.82
CA ARG A 66 36.04 -7.90 25.74
C ARG A 66 34.85 -7.46 24.88
N PRO A 67 35.03 -7.13 23.58
CA PRO A 67 33.89 -6.77 22.75
C PRO A 67 33.03 -8.02 22.53
N ARG A 68 31.83 -8.05 23.13
CA ARG A 68 30.75 -8.96 22.70
C ARG A 68 30.55 -8.71 21.22
N GLY A 69 30.89 -9.70 20.40
CA GLY A 69 31.09 -9.51 18.96
C GLY A 69 29.86 -8.89 18.28
N PRO A 70 30.05 -8.00 17.28
CA PRO A 70 28.94 -7.39 16.52
C PRO A 70 28.06 -8.42 15.80
N GLY A 71 28.50 -9.68 15.71
CA GLY A 71 27.79 -10.77 15.06
C GLY A 71 26.56 -11.31 15.80
N GLU A 72 26.46 -11.21 17.14
CA GLU A 72 25.32 -11.80 17.87
C GLU A 72 24.11 -10.86 17.96
N CYS A 73 24.32 -9.55 18.16
CA CYS A 73 23.25 -8.56 18.08
C CYS A 73 22.74 -8.36 16.64
N ALA A 74 23.62 -8.38 15.65
CA ALA A 74 23.21 -8.31 14.24
C ALA A 74 22.41 -9.55 13.81
N ARG A 75 22.74 -10.73 14.35
CA ARG A 75 22.02 -11.97 14.03
C ARG A 75 20.66 -12.08 14.71
N ARG A 76 20.49 -11.55 15.93
CA ARG A 76 19.17 -11.44 16.60
C ARG A 76 18.30 -10.33 15.99
N GLY A 77 18.89 -9.20 15.60
CA GLY A 77 18.20 -8.13 14.86
C GLY A 77 17.72 -8.61 13.49
N ALA A 78 18.58 -9.29 12.73
CA ALA A 78 18.24 -9.83 11.41
C ALA A 78 17.20 -10.96 11.45
N LEU A 79 17.12 -11.72 12.56
CA LEU A 79 16.10 -12.77 12.71
C LEU A 79 14.71 -12.16 12.97
N LEU A 80 14.62 -11.05 13.73
CA LEU A 80 13.37 -10.32 13.94
C LEU A 80 12.92 -9.52 12.71
N ASP A 81 13.85 -8.98 11.93
CA ASP A 81 13.56 -8.23 10.70
C ASP A 81 13.11 -9.11 9.52
N ARG A 82 13.41 -10.42 9.57
CA ARG A 82 13.14 -11.38 8.47
C ARG A 82 11.71 -11.94 8.44
N PHE A 83 10.95 -11.88 9.54
CA PHE A 83 9.62 -12.52 9.60
C PHE A 83 8.44 -11.56 9.44
N GLY A 84 8.70 -10.26 9.39
CA GLY A 84 7.75 -9.34 9.99
C GLY A 84 6.48 -9.04 9.20
N ARG A 85 6.22 -9.55 7.99
CA ARG A 85 4.91 -9.37 7.30
C ARG A 85 4.13 -10.65 7.11
N ARG A 86 4.81 -11.73 6.73
CA ARG A 86 4.21 -13.07 6.69
C ARG A 86 3.68 -13.48 8.06
N ILE A 87 4.37 -13.12 9.15
CA ILE A 87 3.90 -13.41 10.51
C ILE A 87 2.58 -12.69 10.86
N PHE A 88 2.37 -11.45 10.40
CA PHE A 88 1.10 -10.75 10.63
C PHE A 88 -0.04 -11.34 9.80
N LEU A 89 0.26 -11.77 8.56
CA LEU A 89 -0.72 -12.47 7.74
C LEU A 89 -1.12 -13.81 8.38
N LEU A 90 -0.15 -14.69 8.63
CA LEU A 90 -0.40 -16.01 9.20
C LEU A 90 -0.95 -15.93 10.62
N GLY A 91 -0.39 -15.04 11.45
CA GLY A 91 -0.86 -14.79 12.81
C GLY A 91 -2.29 -14.24 12.84
N GLY A 92 -2.63 -13.32 11.93
CA GLY A 92 -3.99 -12.79 11.77
C GLY A 92 -4.98 -13.89 11.36
N ILE A 93 -4.65 -14.69 10.35
CA ILE A 93 -5.52 -15.79 9.88
C ILE A 93 -5.65 -16.89 10.93
N ALA A 94 -4.57 -17.25 11.62
CA ALA A 94 -4.61 -18.23 12.71
C ALA A 94 -5.48 -17.73 13.88
N THR A 95 -5.32 -16.46 14.25
CA THR A 95 -6.14 -15.84 15.31
C THR A 95 -7.61 -15.77 14.89
N MET A 96 -7.91 -15.51 13.60
CA MET A 96 -9.26 -15.61 13.04
C MET A 96 -9.86 -17.00 13.20
N SER A 97 -9.12 -18.04 12.80
CA SER A 97 -9.58 -19.42 12.90
C SER A 97 -9.86 -19.82 14.36
N ALA A 98 -8.95 -19.44 15.27
CA ALA A 98 -9.10 -19.69 16.70
C ALA A 98 -10.28 -18.91 17.31
N ALA A 99 -10.44 -17.63 16.98
CA ALA A 99 -11.56 -16.83 17.46
C ALA A 99 -12.91 -17.35 16.94
N ALA A 100 -12.98 -17.77 15.67
CA ALA A 100 -14.16 -18.40 15.08
C ALA A 100 -14.53 -19.71 15.80
N GLY A 101 -13.53 -20.54 16.12
CA GLY A 101 -13.74 -21.77 16.90
C GLY A 101 -14.16 -21.48 18.34
N ALA A 102 -13.57 -20.46 18.97
CA ALA A 102 -13.89 -20.08 20.35
C ALA A 102 -15.34 -19.60 20.53
N PHE A 103 -16.00 -19.08 19.48
CA PHE A 103 -17.42 -18.76 19.52
C PHE A 103 -18.32 -19.98 19.80
N LEU A 104 -17.85 -21.21 19.52
CA LEU A 104 -18.58 -22.43 19.86
C LEU A 104 -18.67 -22.69 21.36
N LEU A 105 -17.80 -22.07 22.15
CA LEU A 105 -17.76 -22.20 23.61
C LEU A 105 -18.56 -21.09 24.32
N VAL A 106 -19.20 -20.20 23.56
CA VAL A 106 -19.91 -19.04 24.10
C VAL A 106 -21.41 -19.27 24.04
N ASP A 107 -21.98 -19.63 25.19
CA ASP A 107 -23.42 -19.95 25.30
C ASP A 107 -24.29 -18.75 25.74
N ARG A 108 -23.66 -17.64 26.15
CA ARG A 108 -24.37 -16.48 26.71
C ARG A 108 -23.80 -15.17 26.21
N ILE A 109 -24.68 -14.19 26.09
CA ILE A 109 -24.29 -12.81 25.82
C ILE A 109 -23.55 -12.28 27.05
N GLY A 110 -22.27 -11.94 26.87
CA GLY A 110 -21.42 -11.49 27.96
C GLY A 110 -20.08 -10.92 27.48
N PRO A 111 -19.18 -10.57 28.40
CA PRO A 111 -17.88 -9.95 28.11
C PRO A 111 -17.03 -10.74 27.10
N ALA A 112 -17.18 -12.07 27.10
CA ALA A 112 -16.46 -12.97 26.19
C ALA A 112 -16.75 -12.67 24.71
N ILE A 113 -17.99 -12.32 24.35
CA ILE A 113 -18.34 -11.98 22.96
C ILE A 113 -17.61 -10.72 22.52
N PHE A 114 -17.58 -9.69 23.38
CA PHE A 114 -16.90 -8.44 23.09
C PHE A 114 -15.39 -8.63 22.96
N ALA A 115 -14.80 -9.43 23.85
CA ALA A 115 -13.38 -9.77 23.79
C ALA A 115 -13.04 -10.53 22.50
N LEU A 116 -13.84 -11.53 22.13
CA LEU A 116 -13.66 -12.27 20.87
C LEU A 116 -13.84 -11.37 19.66
N ARG A 117 -14.83 -10.47 19.64
CA ARG A 117 -15.03 -9.50 18.56
C ARG A 117 -13.88 -8.51 18.44
N ALA A 118 -13.34 -8.03 19.55
CA ALA A 118 -12.17 -7.15 19.54
C ALA A 118 -10.94 -7.89 19.00
N LEU A 119 -10.70 -9.13 19.45
CA LEU A 119 -9.63 -9.97 18.96
C LEU A 119 -9.77 -10.25 17.46
N GLN A 120 -10.98 -10.55 17.02
CA GLN A 120 -11.31 -10.75 15.60
C GLN A 120 -11.07 -9.46 14.81
N GLY A 121 -11.50 -8.30 15.30
CA GLY A 121 -11.23 -7.01 14.66
C GLY A 121 -9.73 -6.72 14.49
N LEU A 122 -8.93 -6.95 15.54
CA LEU A 122 -7.48 -6.76 15.50
C LEU A 122 -6.81 -7.75 14.52
N ALA A 123 -7.20 -9.02 14.57
CA ALA A 123 -6.68 -10.05 13.68
C ALA A 123 -7.05 -9.77 12.21
N PHE A 124 -8.27 -9.30 11.95
CA PHE A 124 -8.70 -8.87 10.62
C PHE A 124 -7.86 -7.71 10.12
N ALA A 125 -7.72 -6.65 10.92
CA ALA A 125 -6.95 -5.46 10.54
C ALA A 125 -5.48 -5.81 10.24
N ALA A 126 -4.84 -6.61 11.10
CA ALA A 126 -3.46 -7.04 10.89
C ALA A 126 -3.32 -7.91 9.63
N GLY A 127 -4.17 -8.93 9.48
CA GLY A 127 -4.13 -9.86 8.35
C GLY A 127 -4.47 -9.19 7.01
N PHE A 128 -5.50 -8.34 6.98
CA PHE A 128 -5.94 -7.64 5.77
C PHE A 128 -4.89 -6.65 5.26
N ASN A 129 -4.28 -5.86 6.16
CA ASN A 129 -3.21 -4.94 5.77
C ASN A 129 -1.94 -5.69 5.34
N ALA A 130 -1.60 -6.80 6.00
CA ALA A 130 -0.48 -7.64 5.57
C ALA A 130 -0.75 -8.25 4.18
N ALA A 131 -1.96 -8.76 3.93
CA ALA A 131 -2.37 -9.34 2.66
C ALA A 131 -2.33 -8.30 1.51
N SER A 132 -2.91 -7.12 1.71
CA SER A 132 -2.94 -6.07 0.70
C SER A 132 -1.54 -5.57 0.35
N THR A 133 -0.65 -5.49 1.35
CA THR A 133 0.72 -5.07 1.13
C THR A 133 1.53 -6.14 0.40
N LEU A 134 1.41 -7.41 0.79
CA LEU A 134 2.05 -8.53 0.12
C LEU A 134 1.56 -8.67 -1.33
N ALA A 135 0.27 -8.41 -1.60
CA ALA A 135 -0.28 -8.38 -2.95
C ALA A 135 0.37 -7.31 -3.83
N ALA A 136 0.69 -6.13 -3.27
CA ALA A 136 1.40 -5.08 -3.98
C ALA A 136 2.90 -5.37 -4.17
N GLU A 137 3.52 -6.06 -3.21
CA GLU A 137 4.96 -6.40 -3.24
C GLU A 137 5.28 -7.53 -4.21
N PHE A 138 4.45 -8.58 -4.26
CA PHE A 138 4.61 -9.68 -5.20
C PHE A 138 4.11 -9.35 -6.62
N ALA A 139 3.46 -8.20 -6.80
CA ALA A 139 3.05 -7.75 -8.12
C ALA A 139 4.26 -7.35 -8.97
N PRO A 140 4.31 -7.74 -10.26
CA PRO A 140 5.33 -7.27 -11.19
C PRO A 140 5.39 -5.75 -11.26
N GLU A 141 6.58 -5.21 -11.55
CA GLU A 141 6.77 -3.77 -11.75
C GLU A 141 5.78 -3.22 -12.79
N GLY A 142 5.16 -2.08 -12.49
CA GLY A 142 4.11 -1.49 -13.34
C GLY A 142 2.73 -2.14 -13.26
N ARG A 143 2.55 -3.28 -12.58
CA ARG A 143 1.24 -3.96 -12.44
C ARG A 143 0.66 -3.99 -11.03
N ARG A 144 1.24 -3.22 -10.10
CA ARG A 144 0.77 -3.11 -8.70
C ARG A 144 -0.70 -2.69 -8.60
N ALA A 145 -1.12 -1.73 -9.42
CA ALA A 145 -2.51 -1.29 -9.47
C ALA A 145 -3.47 -2.42 -9.90
N ALA A 146 -3.06 -3.27 -10.85
CA ALA A 146 -3.87 -4.40 -11.28
C ALA A 146 -3.97 -5.49 -10.20
N ALA A 147 -2.87 -5.77 -9.49
CA ALA A 147 -2.88 -6.71 -8.38
C ALA A 147 -3.77 -6.23 -7.22
N LEU A 148 -3.67 -4.96 -6.84
CA LEU A 148 -4.55 -4.35 -5.83
C LEU A 148 -6.00 -4.26 -6.32
N GLY A 149 -6.23 -4.04 -7.61
CA GLY A 149 -7.56 -4.11 -8.22
C GLY A 149 -8.17 -5.50 -8.07
N LEU A 150 -7.41 -6.55 -8.38
CA LEU A 150 -7.86 -7.94 -8.20
C LEU A 150 -8.11 -8.28 -6.73
N PHE A 151 -7.27 -7.80 -5.81
CA PHE A 151 -7.48 -7.92 -4.37
C PHE A 151 -8.80 -7.24 -3.95
N GLY A 152 -9.08 -6.03 -4.46
CA GLY A 152 -10.34 -5.32 -4.25
C GLY A 152 -11.56 -6.10 -4.76
N VAL A 153 -11.50 -6.62 -5.99
CA VAL A 153 -12.56 -7.46 -6.57
C VAL A 153 -12.80 -8.71 -5.71
N SER A 154 -11.75 -9.36 -5.23
CA SER A 154 -11.90 -10.53 -4.34
C SER A 154 -12.59 -10.17 -3.02
N THR A 155 -12.32 -8.97 -2.50
CA THR A 155 -12.96 -8.46 -1.27
C THR A 155 -14.44 -8.20 -1.50
N LEU A 156 -14.80 -7.57 -2.63
CA LEU A 156 -16.21 -7.37 -3.01
C LEU A 156 -16.91 -8.70 -3.21
N ALA A 157 -16.36 -9.62 -4.00
CA ALA A 157 -16.92 -10.95 -4.19
C ALA A 157 -17.17 -11.68 -2.86
N THR A 158 -16.25 -11.53 -1.89
CA THR A 158 -16.42 -12.08 -0.54
C THR A 158 -17.63 -11.46 0.19
N HIS A 159 -17.84 -10.14 0.09
CA HIS A 159 -19.00 -9.47 0.69
C HIS A 159 -20.34 -9.90 0.07
N ALA A 160 -20.35 -10.28 -1.21
CA ALA A 160 -21.54 -10.82 -1.87
C ALA A 160 -21.85 -12.26 -1.41
N LEU A 161 -20.82 -13.10 -1.39
CA LEU A 161 -20.96 -14.54 -1.18
C LEU A 161 -21.07 -14.91 0.30
N ALA A 162 -20.37 -14.22 1.19
CA ALA A 162 -20.29 -14.58 2.60
C ALA A 162 -21.66 -14.52 3.32
N PRO A 163 -22.50 -13.49 3.16
CA PRO A 163 -23.83 -13.45 3.76
C PRO A 163 -24.74 -14.57 3.23
N THR A 164 -24.67 -14.85 1.92
CA THR A 164 -25.45 -15.90 1.27
C THR A 164 -25.12 -17.28 1.82
N LEU A 165 -23.82 -17.61 1.88
CA LEU A 165 -23.35 -18.87 2.46
C LEU A 165 -23.64 -18.93 3.96
N GLY A 166 -23.46 -17.83 4.68
CA GLY A 166 -23.73 -17.75 6.11
C GLY A 166 -25.19 -18.01 6.45
N GLU A 167 -26.11 -17.38 5.71
CA GLU A 167 -27.55 -17.59 5.86
C GLU A 167 -27.95 -19.05 5.58
N GLN A 168 -27.36 -19.69 4.56
CA GLN A 168 -27.57 -21.10 4.26
C GLN A 168 -27.06 -22.02 5.37
N LEU A 169 -25.84 -21.79 5.87
CA LEU A 169 -25.25 -22.59 6.95
C LEU A 169 -26.07 -22.50 8.24
N VAL A 170 -26.53 -21.30 8.59
CA VAL A 170 -27.39 -21.08 9.77
C VAL A 170 -28.74 -21.79 9.60
N ARG A 171 -29.34 -21.79 8.40
CA ARG A 171 -30.59 -22.53 8.15
C ARG A 171 -30.45 -24.04 8.32
N LEU A 172 -29.31 -24.62 7.90
CA LEU A 172 -29.11 -26.07 7.90
C LEU A 172 -28.63 -26.62 9.24
N GLY A 173 -27.79 -25.88 9.96
CA GLY A 173 -27.14 -26.38 11.18
C GLY A 173 -26.96 -25.33 12.28
N GLY A 174 -27.69 -24.22 12.20
CA GLY A 174 -27.64 -23.14 13.18
C GLY A 174 -26.31 -22.39 13.21
N PHE A 175 -26.13 -21.56 14.24
CA PHE A 175 -24.90 -20.83 14.47
C PHE A 175 -23.65 -21.72 14.68
N PRO A 176 -23.71 -22.91 15.31
CA PRO A 176 -22.53 -23.78 15.40
C PRO A 176 -21.96 -24.17 14.03
N ALA A 177 -22.82 -24.52 13.06
CA ALA A 177 -22.38 -24.85 11.71
C ALA A 177 -21.68 -23.66 11.03
N LEU A 178 -22.17 -22.43 11.23
CA LEU A 178 -21.55 -21.20 10.74
C LEU A 178 -20.14 -21.01 11.30
N PHE A 179 -19.97 -21.15 12.62
CA PHE A 179 -18.68 -20.96 13.27
C PHE A 179 -17.66 -22.04 12.92
N VAL A 180 -18.09 -23.30 12.82
CA VAL A 180 -17.25 -24.41 12.32
C VAL A 180 -16.80 -24.12 10.89
N ALA A 181 -17.73 -23.76 10.00
CA ALA A 181 -17.38 -23.43 8.61
C ALA A 181 -16.40 -22.25 8.54
N ALA A 182 -16.64 -21.16 9.28
CA ALA A 182 -15.74 -20.01 9.32
C ALA A 182 -14.32 -20.38 9.82
N SER A 183 -14.24 -21.26 10.83
CA SER A 183 -12.96 -21.74 11.34
C SER A 183 -12.22 -22.60 10.30
N VAL A 184 -12.94 -23.50 9.60
CA VAL A 184 -12.41 -24.34 8.52
C VAL A 184 -11.95 -23.49 7.34
N PHE A 185 -12.74 -22.54 6.86
CA PHE A 185 -12.34 -21.64 5.77
C PHE A 185 -11.11 -20.82 6.13
N SER A 186 -11.01 -20.32 7.38
CA SER A 186 -9.81 -19.63 7.85
C SER A 186 -8.60 -20.57 7.91
N ALA A 187 -8.78 -21.81 8.37
CA ALA A 187 -7.70 -22.80 8.40
C ALA A 187 -7.22 -23.19 6.99
N VAL A 188 -8.14 -23.31 6.02
CA VAL A 188 -7.79 -23.48 4.60
C VAL A 188 -7.03 -22.27 4.09
N GLY A 189 -7.47 -21.05 4.40
CA GLY A 189 -6.74 -19.83 4.07
C GLY A 189 -5.33 -19.81 4.65
N LEU A 190 -5.16 -20.29 5.89
CA LEU A 190 -3.86 -20.42 6.54
C LEU A 190 -2.97 -21.43 5.82
N ALA A 191 -3.52 -22.59 5.43
CA ALA A 191 -2.79 -23.60 4.66
C ALA A 191 -2.37 -23.09 3.27
N VAL A 192 -3.25 -22.34 2.60
CA VAL A 192 -2.95 -21.71 1.30
C VAL A 192 -1.89 -20.62 1.43
N ALA A 193 -1.89 -19.87 2.53
CA ALA A 193 -0.88 -18.84 2.81
C ALA A 193 0.44 -19.41 3.36
N TRP A 194 0.46 -20.67 3.81
CA TRP A 194 1.63 -21.31 4.40
C TRP A 194 2.89 -21.31 3.52
N PRO A 195 2.84 -21.65 2.22
CA PRO A 195 4.02 -21.69 1.36
C PRO A 195 4.54 -20.30 0.92
N LEU A 196 3.94 -19.22 1.40
CA LEU A 196 4.34 -17.87 1.01
C LEU A 196 5.81 -17.61 1.44
N PRO A 197 6.65 -17.03 0.57
CA PRO A 197 8.05 -16.79 0.90
C PRO A 197 8.20 -15.82 2.08
N ASP A 198 9.21 -16.04 2.93
CA ASP A 198 9.59 -15.14 4.05
C ASP A 198 10.33 -13.88 3.55
N ASP A 199 10.35 -13.62 2.24
CA ASP A 199 11.28 -12.69 1.60
C ASP A 199 10.82 -11.22 1.59
N ALA A 200 9.73 -10.88 2.28
CA ALA A 200 9.35 -9.49 2.48
C ALA A 200 10.09 -8.96 3.72
N PRO A 201 11.24 -8.25 3.58
CA PRO A 201 11.87 -7.63 4.72
C PRO A 201 10.85 -6.71 5.36
N ALA A 202 10.48 -7.00 6.60
CA ALA A 202 9.73 -6.05 7.39
C ALA A 202 10.69 -4.94 7.75
N ARG A 203 10.84 -3.98 6.83
CA ARG A 203 11.34 -2.67 7.20
C ARG A 203 10.27 -2.08 8.09
N PHE A 204 10.34 -2.40 9.38
CA PHE A 204 9.81 -1.55 10.44
C PHE A 204 10.53 -0.23 10.27
N HIS A 205 9.99 0.62 9.39
CA HIS A 205 10.33 2.02 9.41
C HIS A 205 9.96 2.44 10.82
N ALA A 206 10.97 2.71 11.65
CA ALA A 206 10.79 3.20 13.01
C ALA A 206 9.65 4.19 12.96
N ALA A 207 8.58 3.93 13.73
CA ALA A 207 7.30 4.62 13.61
C ALA A 207 7.59 6.11 13.43
N LEU A 208 7.48 6.59 12.18
CA LEU A 208 7.69 8.00 11.92
C LEU A 208 6.68 8.69 12.82
N PRO A 209 7.07 9.71 13.61
CA PRO A 209 6.12 10.42 14.44
C PRO A 209 4.97 10.78 13.51
N LEU A 210 3.78 10.24 13.78
CA LEU A 210 2.59 10.46 12.98
C LEU A 210 2.31 11.96 13.07
N ARG A 211 2.89 12.71 12.15
CA ARG A 211 2.68 14.13 12.07
C ARG A 211 1.35 14.27 11.38
N THR A 212 0.30 14.40 12.19
CA THR A 212 -1.06 14.55 11.73
C THR A 212 -1.14 15.84 10.91
N THR A 213 -0.95 15.72 9.60
CA THR A 213 -1.22 16.82 8.68
C THR A 213 -2.72 16.99 8.55
N ALA A 214 -3.17 18.20 8.22
CA ALA A 214 -4.60 18.45 7.97
C ALA A 214 -5.14 17.54 6.84
N GLU A 215 -4.29 17.22 5.85
CA GLU A 215 -4.64 16.30 4.77
C GLU A 215 -4.83 14.86 5.27
N LEU A 216 -3.92 14.36 6.12
CA LEU A 216 -4.01 13.02 6.69
C LEU A 216 -5.22 12.90 7.64
N SER A 217 -5.46 13.90 8.49
CA SER A 217 -6.63 13.88 9.36
C SER A 217 -7.93 13.94 8.56
N THR A 218 -7.98 14.72 7.48
CA THR A 218 -9.15 14.79 6.58
C THR A 218 -9.37 13.44 5.88
N ALA A 219 -8.31 12.79 5.42
CA ALA A 219 -8.42 11.46 4.81
C ALA A 219 -8.92 10.41 5.82
N ILE A 220 -8.34 10.37 7.02
CA ILE A 220 -8.77 9.46 8.09
C ILE A 220 -10.23 9.73 8.47
N ALA A 221 -10.62 10.99 8.66
CA ALA A 221 -11.98 11.37 9.00
C ALA A 221 -12.97 10.98 7.88
N THR A 222 -12.60 11.18 6.62
CA THR A 222 -13.43 10.80 5.47
C THR A 222 -13.64 9.29 5.43
N VAL A 223 -12.57 8.51 5.56
CA VAL A 223 -12.64 7.04 5.59
C VAL A 223 -13.43 6.54 6.79
N ALA A 224 -13.25 7.16 7.96
CA ALA A 224 -14.01 6.84 9.16
C ALA A 224 -15.51 7.10 8.98
N CYS A 225 -15.89 8.26 8.44
CA CYS A 225 -17.29 8.59 8.14
C CYS A 225 -17.92 7.61 7.14
N CYS A 226 -17.21 7.32 6.04
CA CYS A 226 -17.65 6.31 5.07
C CYS A 226 -17.79 4.93 5.72
N GLY A 227 -16.85 4.54 6.59
CA GLY A 227 -16.86 3.28 7.31
C GLY A 227 -18.02 3.16 8.29
N VAL A 228 -18.35 4.23 9.01
CA VAL A 228 -19.53 4.27 9.91
C VAL A 228 -20.82 4.12 9.10
N ALA A 229 -20.97 4.86 8.00
CA ALA A 229 -22.15 4.76 7.14
C ALA A 229 -22.30 3.35 6.56
N PHE A 230 -21.22 2.80 6.00
CA PHE A 230 -21.19 1.44 5.46
C PHE A 230 -21.50 0.40 6.54
N GLY A 231 -20.84 0.49 7.71
CA GLY A 231 -21.06 -0.42 8.83
C GLY A 231 -22.50 -0.40 9.36
N ALA A 232 -23.12 0.77 9.42
CA ALA A 232 -24.53 0.92 9.81
C ALA A 232 -25.45 0.18 8.83
N VAL A 233 -25.28 0.39 7.52
CA VAL A 233 -26.07 -0.30 6.49
C VAL A 233 -25.91 -1.81 6.62
N ILE A 234 -24.67 -2.31 6.65
CA ILE A 234 -24.40 -3.76 6.72
C ILE A 234 -25.00 -4.39 7.99
N THR A 235 -24.99 -3.67 9.12
CA THR A 235 -25.49 -4.18 10.40
C THR A 235 -27.02 -4.20 10.47
N TYR A 236 -27.69 -3.16 9.97
CA TYR A 236 -29.14 -3.01 10.12
C TYR A 236 -29.94 -3.54 8.94
N VAL A 237 -29.35 -3.71 7.77
CA VAL A 237 -30.03 -4.28 6.59
C VAL A 237 -30.66 -5.66 6.88
N PRO A 238 -29.95 -6.63 7.50
CA PRO A 238 -30.56 -7.93 7.80
C PRO A 238 -31.80 -7.80 8.68
N THR A 239 -31.74 -6.95 9.70
CA THR A 239 -32.86 -6.68 10.60
C THR A 239 -34.03 -6.02 9.85
N PHE A 240 -33.74 -5.03 8.99
CA PHE A 240 -34.77 -4.36 8.20
C PHE A 240 -35.47 -5.32 7.21
N VAL A 241 -34.72 -6.19 6.54
CA VAL A 241 -35.29 -7.19 5.62
C VAL A 241 -36.20 -8.17 6.36
N GLN A 242 -35.86 -8.53 7.59
CA GLN A 242 -36.69 -9.38 8.45
C GLN A 242 -37.96 -8.65 8.91
N ASP A 243 -37.84 -7.44 9.42
CA ASP A 243 -38.98 -6.65 9.93
C ASP A 243 -39.98 -6.28 8.82
N ALA A 244 -39.47 -5.93 7.64
CA ALA A 244 -40.29 -5.60 6.47
C ALA A 244 -40.81 -6.85 5.72
N ALA A 245 -40.46 -8.06 6.17
CA ALA A 245 -40.82 -9.33 5.54
C ALA A 245 -40.45 -9.42 4.04
N LEU A 246 -39.33 -8.82 3.65
CA LEU A 246 -38.89 -8.69 2.26
C LEU A 246 -38.20 -9.97 1.71
N GLY A 247 -38.12 -11.03 2.51
CA GLY A 247 -37.57 -12.33 2.12
C GLY A 247 -36.14 -12.54 2.57
N SER A 248 -35.27 -13.02 1.67
CA SER A 248 -33.90 -13.43 2.01
C SER A 248 -32.94 -12.24 2.04
N VAL A 249 -32.12 -12.18 3.11
CA VAL A 249 -31.07 -11.18 3.28
C VAL A 249 -29.99 -11.34 2.20
N ALA A 250 -29.71 -12.58 1.78
CA ALA A 250 -28.77 -12.91 0.72
C ALA A 250 -29.02 -12.13 -0.59
N THR A 251 -30.28 -11.98 -1.00
CA THR A 251 -30.63 -11.29 -2.26
C THR A 251 -30.15 -9.83 -2.28
N PHE A 252 -30.21 -9.14 -1.12
CA PHE A 252 -29.71 -7.77 -1.01
C PHE A 252 -28.20 -7.72 -1.27
N PHE A 253 -27.43 -8.53 -0.53
CA PHE A 253 -25.97 -8.54 -0.62
C PHE A 253 -25.48 -9.01 -2.00
N LEU A 254 -26.20 -9.92 -2.64
CA LEU A 254 -25.89 -10.39 -3.98
C LEU A 254 -26.18 -9.35 -5.08
N SER A 255 -27.16 -8.46 -4.86
CA SER A 255 -27.57 -7.46 -5.86
C SER A 255 -26.79 -6.15 -5.81
N TYR A 256 -26.26 -5.77 -4.64
CA TYR A 256 -25.56 -4.49 -4.44
C TYR A 256 -24.03 -4.58 -4.64
N THR A 257 -23.46 -5.78 -4.52
CA THR A 257 -22.01 -6.01 -4.57
C THR A 257 -21.53 -6.34 -5.97
#